data_AF-A0A9P7Z2L8-F1
#
_entry.id   AF-A0A9P7Z2L8-F1
#
_cell.length_a   1.000
_cell.length_b   1.000
_cell.length_c   1.000
_cell.angle_alpha   90.00
_cell.angle_beta   90.00
_cell.angle_gamma   90.00
#
_symmetry.space_group_name_H-M   'P 1'
#
loop_
_entity.id
_entity.type
_entity.pdbx_description
1 polymer ?
#
loop_
_entity_poly.entity_id
_entity_poly.type
_entity_poly.pdbx_seq_one_letter_code
_entity_poly.pdbx_strand_id
1 'polypeptide(L)'
;MSTIASPRDSSINGRRIPLISTPTSSSRPSLENPRSADAPPSPLPSQPTKRHRAALREYYNLKKATAADDIPDNASEASFMHDYSEVQESEMDSPSFNATTYIKHVLETQTLGELLKTYNGVLTDIRALDAEKKALVYDNYSKLITATETIRRMRLNMDPLNPMARTLDPAIAGIYERAEGIKEELKESMSALDRKRMEMGEEEKEAEKRKQRAREVVGRTLDTPEKMRGLVEDGKKDEARILWASTLALLKRWKERGVGGENVQDCIDDGKAALRGETPSDKSWVNVKAARTQS
;
A
#
# COMPACT_ATOMS: atom_id res chain seq x y z
N MET A 1 -53.45 -10.26 44.54
CA MET A 1 -52.16 -10.76 44.02
C MET A 1 -52.04 -12.21 44.44
N SER A 2 -51.85 -13.08 43.46
CA SER A 2 -52.08 -14.52 43.56
C SER A 2 -51.15 -15.24 44.53
N THR A 3 -51.75 -16.24 45.16
CA THR A 3 -51.24 -17.29 46.03
C THR A 3 -50.46 -18.37 45.27
N ILE A 4 -49.79 -19.24 46.06
CA ILE A 4 -49.33 -20.64 45.79
C ILE A 4 -47.81 -20.73 45.59
N ALA A 5 -47.03 -21.51 46.36
CA ALA A 5 -47.28 -22.31 47.56
C ALA A 5 -45.93 -22.72 48.19
N SER A 6 -45.84 -22.60 49.52
CA SER A 6 -45.40 -23.55 50.55
C SER A 6 -44.22 -24.55 50.40
N PRO A 7 -43.65 -25.01 51.54
CA PRO A 7 -42.19 -24.99 51.78
C PRO A 7 -41.56 -26.34 52.17
N ARG A 8 -40.21 -26.37 52.25
CA ARG A 8 -39.34 -27.23 53.13
C ARG A 8 -39.49 -28.77 52.95
N ASP A 9 -38.55 -29.66 53.23
CA ASP A 9 -37.20 -29.63 53.78
C ASP A 9 -36.50 -30.96 53.37
N SER A 10 -35.21 -30.98 53.66
CA SER A 10 -34.20 -32.04 53.57
C SER A 10 -34.54 -33.49 54.03
N SER A 11 -33.88 -34.48 53.39
CA SER A 11 -32.94 -35.45 54.01
C SER A 11 -33.04 -36.93 53.54
N ILE A 12 -31.87 -37.61 53.60
CA ILE A 12 -31.60 -39.04 53.86
C ILE A 12 -31.16 -39.97 52.68
N ASN A 13 -29.84 -40.27 52.71
CA ASN A 13 -29.08 -41.52 52.45
C ASN A 13 -29.07 -42.25 51.09
N GLY A 14 -27.93 -42.15 50.40
CA GLY A 14 -26.89 -43.21 50.34
C GLY A 14 -27.11 -44.48 49.50
N ARG A 15 -26.29 -44.68 48.44
CA ARG A 15 -25.41 -45.87 48.22
C ARG A 15 -24.75 -45.87 46.82
N ARG A 16 -23.42 -46.07 46.85
CA ARG A 16 -22.54 -46.79 45.91
C ARG A 16 -22.48 -46.39 44.43
N ILE A 17 -21.38 -45.73 44.04
CA ILE A 17 -20.76 -45.88 42.72
C ILE A 17 -19.36 -46.48 42.98
N PRO A 18 -18.98 -47.63 42.39
CA PRO A 18 -17.63 -48.16 42.56
C PRO A 18 -16.64 -47.46 41.62
N LEU A 19 -15.46 -47.13 42.18
CA LEU A 19 -14.23 -47.02 41.40
C LEU A 19 -13.78 -48.42 40.97
N ILE A 20 -13.44 -48.61 39.70
CA ILE A 20 -12.59 -49.71 39.25
C ILE A 20 -11.37 -49.09 38.56
N SER A 21 -10.24 -49.30 39.22
CA SER A 21 -8.87 -49.10 38.76
C SER A 21 -8.40 -50.33 37.95
N THR A 22 -7.31 -50.15 37.20
CA THR A 22 -6.35 -51.13 36.59
C THR A 22 -6.37 -51.23 35.05
N PRO A 23 -5.26 -51.64 34.39
CA PRO A 23 -3.85 -51.32 34.65
C PRO A 23 -2.99 -51.04 33.39
N THR A 24 -1.78 -50.53 33.64
CA THR A 24 -0.52 -50.61 32.88
C THR A 24 -0.33 -51.83 31.95
N SER A 25 0.06 -51.63 30.68
CA SER A 25 1.32 -52.12 30.06
C SER A 25 1.39 -51.95 28.51
N SER A 26 2.56 -51.44 28.05
CA SER A 26 3.30 -51.44 26.76
C SER A 26 2.62 -51.88 25.44
N SER A 27 2.85 -51.29 24.25
CA SER A 27 4.16 -51.03 23.61
C SER A 27 4.02 -50.01 22.46
N ARG A 28 4.78 -48.91 22.50
CA ARG A 28 5.15 -48.15 21.29
C ARG A 28 6.66 -47.95 21.33
N PRO A 29 7.43 -48.37 20.31
CA PRO A 29 8.82 -47.95 20.19
C PRO A 29 8.84 -46.50 19.69
N SER A 30 9.14 -45.58 20.60
CA SER A 30 9.57 -44.22 20.30
C SER A 30 11.01 -44.26 19.79
N LEU A 31 11.22 -44.03 18.49
CA LEU A 31 12.54 -43.74 17.95
C LEU A 31 12.71 -42.21 17.92
N GLU A 32 13.18 -41.67 19.03
CA GLU A 32 13.56 -40.26 19.16
C GLU A 32 15.09 -40.20 19.01
N ASN A 33 15.56 -39.60 17.92
CA ASN A 33 16.98 -39.35 17.67
C ASN A 33 17.28 -37.88 18.00
N PRO A 34 18.03 -37.56 19.09
CA PRO A 34 18.56 -36.22 19.27
C PRO A 34 19.96 -36.16 18.63
N ARG A 35 20.19 -35.18 17.76
CA ARG A 35 21.55 -34.71 17.46
C ARG A 35 21.54 -33.18 17.39
N SER A 36 22.32 -32.60 18.30
CA SER A 36 22.52 -31.18 18.50
C SER A 36 23.46 -30.55 17.47
N ALA A 37 23.18 -29.28 17.16
CA ALA A 37 24.07 -28.14 16.93
C ALA A 37 25.33 -28.29 16.03
N ASP A 38 25.33 -27.60 14.87
CA ASP A 38 26.36 -26.60 14.51
C ASP A 38 25.91 -25.73 13.32
N ALA A 39 26.42 -24.50 13.21
CA ALA A 39 25.93 -23.39 12.37
C ALA A 39 26.53 -23.33 10.91
N PRO A 40 26.23 -22.33 10.04
CA PRO A 40 26.05 -22.45 8.56
C PRO A 40 27.32 -22.21 7.70
N PRO A 41 27.26 -22.39 6.34
CA PRO A 41 27.00 -21.24 5.45
C PRO A 41 26.24 -21.52 4.11
N SER A 42 25.53 -20.49 3.63
CA SER A 42 25.17 -20.11 2.23
C SER A 42 24.16 -20.94 1.40
N PRO A 43 23.21 -20.28 0.68
CA PRO A 43 22.16 -20.95 -0.10
C PRO A 43 22.55 -21.14 -1.59
N LEU A 44 22.44 -22.37 -2.09
CA LEU A 44 22.23 -22.63 -3.52
C LEU A 44 20.86 -23.30 -3.74
N PRO A 45 20.06 -22.89 -4.74
CA PRO A 45 18.71 -23.40 -4.93
C PRO A 45 18.72 -24.71 -5.74
N SER A 46 18.64 -25.85 -5.06
CA SER A 46 18.38 -27.14 -5.71
C SER A 46 16.88 -27.41 -5.86
N GLN A 47 16.39 -27.16 -7.08
CA GLN A 47 15.13 -27.56 -7.71
C GLN A 47 14.16 -28.50 -6.93
N PRO A 48 13.03 -27.97 -6.41
CA PRO A 48 11.83 -28.77 -6.09
C PRO A 48 10.64 -28.53 -7.04
N THR A 49 10.75 -27.67 -8.05
CA THR A 49 9.59 -27.19 -8.84
C THR A 49 9.14 -28.14 -9.95
N LYS A 50 10.02 -29.00 -10.46
CA LYS A 50 9.68 -29.91 -11.57
C LYS A 50 8.79 -31.08 -11.16
N ARG A 51 8.94 -31.58 -9.92
CA ARG A 51 8.14 -32.70 -9.39
C ARG A 51 6.69 -32.28 -9.13
N HIS A 52 6.47 -31.11 -8.52
CA HIS A 52 5.13 -30.55 -8.38
C HIS A 52 4.46 -30.28 -9.73
N ARG A 53 5.20 -29.77 -10.73
CA ARG A 53 4.64 -29.56 -12.07
C ARG A 53 4.29 -30.87 -12.77
N ALA A 54 5.05 -31.95 -12.54
CA ALA A 54 4.74 -33.27 -13.09
C ALA A 54 3.50 -33.89 -12.43
N ALA A 55 3.42 -33.85 -11.10
CA ALA A 55 2.25 -34.34 -10.36
C ALA A 55 0.97 -33.58 -10.72
N LEU A 56 1.05 -32.26 -10.93
CA LEU A 56 -0.08 -31.47 -11.40
C LEU A 56 -0.46 -31.82 -12.85
N ARG A 57 0.51 -32.08 -13.73
CA ARG A 57 0.21 -32.50 -15.11
C ARG A 57 -0.44 -33.88 -15.17
N GLU A 58 -0.08 -34.76 -14.25
CA GLU A 58 -0.67 -36.10 -14.12
C GLU A 58 -2.06 -36.02 -13.48
N TYR A 59 -2.23 -35.20 -12.44
CA TYR A 59 -3.52 -34.90 -11.82
C TYR A 59 -4.53 -34.27 -12.80
N TYR A 60 -4.07 -33.41 -13.71
CA TYR A 60 -4.88 -32.79 -14.76
C TYR A 60 -4.76 -33.47 -16.13
N ASN A 61 -4.17 -34.68 -16.21
CA ASN A 61 -4.00 -35.47 -17.44
C ASN A 61 -3.47 -34.69 -18.67
N LEU A 62 -2.65 -33.65 -18.46
CA LEU A 62 -2.24 -32.69 -19.49
C LEU A 62 -1.25 -33.26 -20.53
N LYS A 63 -0.92 -34.56 -20.47
CA LYS A 63 0.03 -35.21 -21.37
C LYS A 63 -0.59 -36.17 -22.39
N LYS A 64 -1.88 -36.04 -22.68
CA LYS A 64 -2.51 -36.66 -23.88
C LYS A 64 -2.75 -35.63 -25.00
N ALA A 65 -1.80 -34.74 -25.24
CA ALA A 65 -1.90 -33.72 -26.29
C ALA A 65 -0.58 -33.41 -27.03
N THR A 66 0.49 -34.18 -26.85
CA THR A 66 1.79 -33.91 -27.50
C THR A 66 2.43 -35.11 -28.19
N ALA A 67 1.64 -36.16 -28.49
CA ALA A 67 2.10 -37.30 -29.27
C ALA A 67 0.94 -37.88 -30.10
N ALA A 68 0.48 -37.12 -31.08
CA ALA A 68 -0.25 -37.62 -32.26
C ALA A 68 -0.24 -36.49 -33.31
N ASP A 69 0.58 -36.66 -34.34
CA ASP A 69 0.41 -35.93 -35.60
C ASP A 69 -0.82 -36.51 -36.34
N ASP A 70 -1.53 -35.60 -37.00
CA ASP A 70 -2.55 -35.75 -38.06
C ASP A 70 -4.04 -36.06 -37.73
N ILE A 71 -4.89 -35.13 -38.25
CA ILE A 71 -6.35 -35.10 -38.60
C ILE A 71 -7.42 -34.83 -37.48
N PRO A 72 -8.60 -34.23 -37.81
CA PRO A 72 -8.92 -32.81 -37.86
C PRO A 72 -9.85 -32.31 -36.72
N ASP A 73 -10.00 -31.00 -36.69
CA ASP A 73 -10.57 -30.09 -35.69
C ASP A 73 -12.10 -30.22 -35.43
N ASN A 74 -12.58 -31.33 -34.86
CA ASN A 74 -13.99 -31.45 -34.41
C ASN A 74 -14.23 -32.34 -33.17
N ALA A 75 -13.29 -32.43 -32.22
CA ALA A 75 -13.44 -33.27 -31.03
C ALA A 75 -13.38 -32.50 -29.70
N SER A 76 -13.29 -31.17 -29.73
CA SER A 76 -13.03 -30.33 -28.56
C SER A 76 -14.27 -30.05 -27.68
N GLU A 77 -15.46 -30.51 -28.06
CA GLU A 77 -16.68 -30.43 -27.22
C GLU A 77 -17.01 -31.74 -26.49
N ALA A 78 -16.41 -32.87 -26.87
CA ALA A 78 -16.75 -34.18 -26.30
C ALA A 78 -16.04 -34.49 -24.98
N SER A 79 -15.00 -33.73 -24.58
CA SER A 79 -14.16 -34.07 -23.43
C SER A 79 -14.63 -33.52 -22.08
N PHE A 80 -15.80 -32.87 -22.00
CA PHE A 80 -16.44 -32.45 -20.74
C PHE A 80 -17.57 -33.40 -20.28
N MET A 81 -17.81 -34.51 -21.00
CA MET A 81 -18.90 -35.46 -20.76
C MET A 81 -18.39 -36.89 -20.47
N HIS A 82 -17.28 -37.04 -19.74
CA HIS A 82 -16.86 -38.38 -19.30
C HIS A 82 -16.04 -38.35 -18.01
N ASP A 83 -16.66 -37.97 -16.91
CA ASP A 83 -16.24 -38.40 -15.57
C ASP A 83 -17.42 -38.47 -14.60
N TYR A 84 -18.54 -39.02 -15.06
CA TYR A 84 -19.36 -39.83 -14.19
C TYR A 84 -18.84 -41.24 -14.42
N SER A 85 -18.09 -41.78 -13.46
CA SER A 85 -18.00 -43.24 -13.34
C SER A 85 -19.44 -43.72 -13.36
N GLU A 86 -19.87 -44.30 -14.48
CA GLU A 86 -21.16 -44.95 -14.64
C GLU A 86 -21.10 -46.20 -13.75
N VAL A 87 -21.18 -45.98 -12.43
CA VAL A 87 -21.68 -46.97 -11.50
C VAL A 87 -23.06 -47.25 -12.08
N GLN A 88 -23.19 -48.36 -12.79
CA GLN A 88 -24.50 -48.85 -13.24
C GLN A 88 -25.41 -48.72 -12.04
N GLU A 89 -26.38 -47.81 -12.13
CA GLU A 89 -27.37 -47.61 -11.08
C GLU A 89 -27.97 -48.99 -10.83
N SER A 90 -27.75 -49.53 -9.64
CA SER A 90 -28.26 -50.83 -9.30
C SER A 90 -29.78 -50.77 -9.42
N GLU A 91 -30.45 -51.86 -9.80
CA GLU A 91 -31.91 -51.91 -9.76
C GLU A 91 -32.46 -51.55 -8.36
N MET A 92 -31.62 -51.70 -7.34
CA MET A 92 -31.85 -51.32 -5.94
C MET A 92 -31.76 -49.80 -5.66
N ASP A 93 -31.07 -49.03 -6.52
CA ASP A 93 -30.86 -47.58 -6.37
C ASP A 93 -31.97 -46.75 -7.03
N SER A 94 -32.89 -47.40 -7.75
CA SER A 94 -34.02 -46.74 -8.40
C SER A 94 -34.98 -46.11 -7.39
N PRO A 95 -35.48 -44.88 -7.63
CA PRO A 95 -36.43 -44.20 -6.74
C PRO A 95 -37.80 -44.92 -6.64
N SER A 96 -38.11 -45.83 -7.56
CA SER A 96 -39.33 -46.67 -7.53
C SER A 96 -39.09 -48.08 -6.99
N PHE A 97 -37.94 -48.33 -6.36
CA PHE A 97 -37.57 -49.64 -5.84
C PHE A 97 -38.58 -50.19 -4.81
N ASN A 98 -39.03 -51.43 -5.01
CA ASN A 98 -39.89 -52.14 -4.08
C ASN A 98 -39.19 -53.44 -3.62
N ALA A 99 -38.79 -53.44 -2.35
CA ALA A 99 -38.07 -54.55 -1.73
C ALA A 99 -38.87 -55.87 -1.79
N THR A 100 -40.19 -55.83 -1.63
CA THR A 100 -41.01 -57.04 -1.57
C THR A 100 -41.14 -57.74 -2.92
N THR A 101 -41.20 -56.98 -4.02
CA THR A 101 -41.24 -57.54 -5.38
C THR A 101 -39.85 -58.02 -5.81
N TYR A 102 -38.80 -57.27 -5.46
CA TYR A 102 -37.42 -57.66 -5.74
C TYR A 102 -37.03 -58.96 -5.04
N ILE A 103 -37.33 -59.09 -3.74
CA ILE A 103 -37.03 -60.32 -2.97
C ILE A 103 -37.79 -61.52 -3.55
N LYS A 104 -39.08 -61.36 -3.91
CA LYS A 104 -39.86 -62.44 -4.55
C LYS A 104 -39.23 -62.88 -5.86
N HIS A 105 -38.89 -61.93 -6.73
CA HIS A 105 -38.24 -62.20 -8.01
C HIS A 105 -36.90 -62.93 -7.81
N VAL A 106 -36.07 -62.46 -6.87
CA VAL A 106 -34.78 -63.07 -6.55
C VAL A 106 -34.94 -64.51 -6.02
N LEU A 107 -35.93 -64.76 -5.16
CA LEU A 107 -36.21 -66.11 -4.63
C LEU A 107 -36.79 -67.07 -5.67
N GLU A 108 -37.54 -66.57 -6.65
CA GLU A 108 -38.14 -67.38 -7.72
C GLU A 108 -37.14 -67.69 -8.85
N THR A 109 -36.16 -66.80 -9.09
CA THR A 109 -35.25 -66.89 -10.25
C THR A 109 -33.85 -67.40 -9.91
N GLN A 110 -33.31 -67.10 -8.72
CA GLN A 110 -31.93 -67.42 -8.38
C GLN A 110 -31.79 -68.78 -7.68
N THR A 111 -30.68 -69.44 -7.94
CA THR A 111 -30.28 -70.64 -7.21
C THR A 111 -29.76 -70.28 -5.80
N LEU A 112 -29.73 -71.24 -4.87
CA LEU A 112 -29.26 -71.00 -3.50
C LEU A 112 -27.85 -70.40 -3.43
N GLY A 113 -26.95 -70.81 -4.32
CA GLY A 113 -25.58 -70.29 -4.39
C GLY A 113 -25.51 -68.84 -4.88
N GLU A 114 -26.39 -68.45 -5.80
CA GLU A 114 -26.54 -67.06 -6.26
C GLU A 114 -27.18 -66.19 -5.18
N LEU A 115 -28.21 -66.71 -4.49
CA LEU A 115 -28.84 -66.03 -3.35
C LEU A 115 -27.83 -65.74 -2.22
N LEU A 116 -26.91 -66.68 -1.96
CA LEU A 116 -25.87 -66.45 -0.96
C LEU A 116 -24.88 -65.38 -1.42
N LYS A 117 -24.54 -65.30 -2.71
CA LYS A 117 -23.68 -64.26 -3.27
C LYS A 117 -24.34 -62.89 -3.19
N THR A 118 -25.62 -62.79 -3.58
CA THR A 118 -26.38 -61.53 -3.49
C THR A 118 -26.53 -61.07 -2.04
N TYR A 119 -26.82 -61.98 -1.11
CA TYR A 119 -26.84 -61.67 0.32
C TYR A 119 -25.50 -61.11 0.82
N ASN A 120 -24.38 -61.76 0.46
CA ASN A 120 -23.05 -61.27 0.86
C ASN A 120 -22.71 -59.92 0.22
N GLY A 121 -23.11 -59.69 -1.04
CA GLY A 121 -22.94 -58.41 -1.72
C GLY A 121 -23.70 -57.28 -1.02
N VAL A 122 -24.99 -57.47 -0.75
CA VAL A 122 -25.80 -56.50 -0.01
C VAL A 122 -25.21 -56.25 1.40
N LEU A 123 -24.72 -57.28 2.06
CA LEU A 123 -24.06 -57.14 3.37
C LEU A 123 -22.77 -56.31 3.30
N THR A 124 -21.96 -56.48 2.24
CA THR A 124 -20.78 -55.64 2.03
C THR A 124 -21.15 -54.21 1.69
N ASP A 125 -22.18 -54.01 0.89
CA ASP A 125 -22.65 -52.68 0.48
C ASP A 125 -23.21 -51.90 1.68
N ILE A 126 -23.98 -52.55 2.55
CA ILE A 126 -24.46 -51.93 3.81
C ILE A 126 -23.28 -51.42 4.66
N ARG A 127 -22.20 -52.21 4.76
CA ARG A 127 -21.01 -51.81 5.54
C ARG A 127 -20.22 -50.70 4.85
N ALA A 128 -20.12 -50.75 3.52
CA ALA A 128 -19.46 -49.72 2.73
C ALA A 128 -20.20 -48.38 2.84
N LEU A 129 -21.52 -48.39 2.70
CA LEU A 129 -22.38 -47.21 2.83
C LEU A 129 -22.34 -46.62 4.26
N ASP A 130 -22.30 -47.46 5.31
CA ASP A 130 -22.14 -46.96 6.67
C ASP A 130 -20.76 -46.30 6.90
N ALA A 131 -19.70 -46.88 6.33
CA ALA A 131 -18.36 -46.30 6.38
C ALA A 131 -18.28 -44.98 5.60
N GLU A 132 -18.88 -44.91 4.41
CA GLU A 132 -18.94 -43.71 3.59
C GLU A 132 -19.74 -42.60 4.29
N LYS A 133 -20.93 -42.93 4.82
CA LYS A 133 -21.74 -41.99 5.60
C LYS A 133 -20.93 -41.40 6.76
N LYS A 134 -20.20 -42.23 7.51
CA LYS A 134 -19.31 -41.77 8.58
C LYS A 134 -18.22 -40.86 8.03
N ALA A 135 -17.54 -41.25 6.96
CA ALA A 135 -16.49 -40.45 6.34
C ALA A 135 -16.99 -39.07 5.89
N LEU A 136 -18.16 -38.99 5.25
CA LEU A 136 -18.78 -37.73 4.83
C LEU A 136 -19.12 -36.83 6.03
N VAL A 137 -19.65 -37.41 7.10
CA VAL A 137 -19.95 -36.68 8.33
C VAL A 137 -18.67 -36.13 8.96
N TYR A 138 -17.60 -36.93 9.04
CA TYR A 138 -16.31 -36.48 9.57
C TYR A 138 -15.66 -35.38 8.71
N ASP A 139 -15.71 -35.52 7.39
CA ASP A 139 -15.20 -34.52 6.46
C ASP A 139 -15.98 -33.20 6.59
N ASN A 140 -17.31 -33.27 6.66
CA ASN A 140 -18.14 -32.08 6.83
C ASN A 140 -17.88 -31.38 8.16
N TYR A 141 -17.84 -32.11 9.28
CA TYR A 141 -17.54 -31.52 10.58
C TYR A 141 -16.11 -30.98 10.64
N SER A 142 -15.12 -31.69 10.08
CA SER A 142 -13.74 -31.21 9.98
C SER A 142 -13.65 -29.89 9.21
N LYS A 143 -14.35 -29.79 8.08
CA LYS A 143 -14.44 -28.56 7.27
C LYS A 143 -15.08 -27.41 8.05
N LEU A 144 -16.18 -27.66 8.76
CA LEU A 144 -16.86 -26.66 9.59
C LEU A 144 -15.98 -26.19 10.76
N ILE A 145 -15.28 -27.11 11.42
CA ILE A 145 -14.33 -26.77 12.50
C ILE A 145 -13.17 -25.93 11.93
N THR A 146 -12.62 -26.33 10.79
CA THR A 146 -11.53 -25.59 10.14
C THR A 146 -11.97 -24.19 9.70
N ALA A 147 -13.20 -24.06 9.19
CA ALA A 147 -13.78 -22.77 8.81
C ALA A 147 -14.00 -21.87 10.04
N THR A 148 -14.56 -22.40 11.12
CA THR A 148 -14.77 -21.65 12.36
C THR A 148 -13.46 -21.22 13.01
N GLU A 149 -12.43 -22.07 13.00
CA GLU A 149 -11.08 -21.70 13.46
C GLU A 149 -10.42 -20.65 12.57
N THR A 150 -10.65 -20.70 11.26
CA THR A 150 -10.17 -19.66 10.33
C THR A 150 -10.85 -18.32 10.60
N ILE A 151 -12.17 -18.32 10.82
CA ILE A 151 -12.91 -17.11 11.23
C ILE A 151 -12.38 -16.59 12.57
N ARG A 152 -12.08 -17.47 13.54
CA ARG A 152 -11.48 -17.09 14.82
C ARG A 152 -10.11 -16.43 14.62
N ARG A 153 -9.24 -17.01 13.80
CA ARG A 153 -7.92 -16.44 13.48
C ARG A 153 -8.02 -15.11 12.76
N MET A 154 -8.92 -15.00 11.77
CA MET A 154 -9.21 -13.73 11.10
C MET A 154 -9.69 -12.68 12.09
N ARG A 155 -10.57 -13.05 13.03
CA ARG A 155 -11.05 -12.15 14.08
C ARG A 155 -9.93 -11.74 15.04
N LEU A 156 -9.04 -12.63 15.45
CA LEU A 156 -7.90 -12.25 16.30
C LEU A 156 -6.92 -11.32 15.58
N ASN A 157 -6.72 -11.52 14.28
CA ASN A 157 -5.88 -10.65 13.45
C ASN A 157 -6.57 -9.30 13.14
N MET A 158 -7.91 -9.25 13.13
CA MET A 158 -8.71 -8.05 12.90
C MET A 158 -9.21 -7.36 14.18
N ASP A 159 -9.11 -8.03 15.33
CA ASP A 159 -9.41 -7.41 16.62
C ASP A 159 -8.44 -6.23 16.77
N PRO A 160 -8.90 -5.05 17.19
CA PRO A 160 -8.26 -3.75 16.96
C PRO A 160 -7.08 -3.48 17.91
N LEU A 161 -6.28 -4.50 18.15
CA LEU A 161 -5.06 -4.49 18.95
C LEU A 161 -3.90 -5.06 18.14
N ASN A 162 -3.83 -4.70 16.86
CA ASN A 162 -2.58 -4.82 16.13
C ASN A 162 -1.57 -3.89 16.84
N PRO A 163 -0.51 -4.40 17.49
CA PRO A 163 0.44 -3.58 18.26
C PRO A 163 1.06 -2.48 17.41
N MET A 164 1.11 -2.65 16.08
CA MET A 164 1.59 -1.65 15.14
C MET A 164 0.69 -0.41 15.07
N ALA A 165 -0.65 -0.57 15.10
CA ALA A 165 -1.57 0.57 15.09
C ALA A 165 -1.50 1.40 16.38
N ARG A 166 -1.33 0.74 17.54
CA ARG A 166 -1.09 1.41 18.83
C ARG A 166 0.23 2.16 18.93
N THR A 167 1.23 1.79 18.11
CA THR A 167 2.52 2.50 18.08
C THR A 167 2.54 3.69 17.12
N LEU A 168 1.61 3.77 16.17
CA LEU A 168 1.60 4.86 15.18
C LEU A 168 1.14 6.18 15.80
N ASP A 169 0.07 6.20 16.58
CA ASP A 169 -0.42 7.41 17.24
C ASP A 169 0.65 8.09 18.13
N PRO A 170 1.34 7.38 19.05
CA PRO A 170 2.41 7.98 19.84
C PRO A 170 3.66 8.30 19.01
N ALA A 171 3.96 7.56 17.94
CA ALA A 171 5.07 7.89 17.05
C ALA A 171 4.79 9.19 16.28
N ILE A 172 3.56 9.37 15.78
CA ILE A 172 3.11 10.58 15.10
C ILE A 172 3.14 11.76 16.08
N ALA A 173 2.61 11.58 17.30
CA ALA A 173 2.69 12.60 18.34
C ALA A 173 4.14 13.02 18.64
N GLY A 174 5.05 12.04 18.76
CA GLY A 174 6.48 12.32 18.96
C GLY A 174 7.17 12.99 17.76
N ILE A 175 6.71 12.76 16.53
CA ILE A 175 7.19 13.47 15.35
C ILE A 175 6.73 14.93 15.40
N TYR A 176 5.46 15.19 15.74
CA TYR A 176 4.94 16.54 15.88
C TYR A 176 5.68 17.33 16.95
N GLU A 177 5.92 16.74 18.11
CA GLU A 177 6.66 17.39 19.20
C GLU A 177 8.09 17.77 18.78
N ARG A 178 8.80 16.85 18.12
CA ARG A 178 10.16 17.13 17.61
C ARG A 178 10.15 18.17 16.50
N ALA A 179 9.19 18.11 15.59
CA ALA A 179 9.06 19.10 14.52
C ALA A 179 8.76 20.50 15.06
N GLU A 180 7.92 20.58 16.10
CA GLU A 180 7.63 21.83 16.80
C GLU A 180 8.87 22.38 17.51
N GLY A 181 9.64 21.51 18.17
CA GLY A 181 10.93 21.89 18.77
C GLY A 181 11.92 22.46 17.75
N ILE A 182 12.07 21.80 16.60
CA ILE A 182 12.92 22.29 15.50
C ILE A 182 12.41 23.63 14.95
N LYS A 183 11.08 23.79 14.83
CA LYS A 183 10.48 25.04 14.34
C LYS A 183 10.76 26.21 15.29
N GLU A 184 10.65 25.99 16.59
CA GLU A 184 10.96 27.02 17.59
C GLU A 184 12.48 27.30 17.64
N GLU A 185 13.35 26.30 17.57
CA GLU A 185 14.81 26.49 17.50
C GLU A 185 15.21 27.27 16.22
N LEU A 186 14.59 26.97 15.08
CA LEU A 186 14.78 27.71 13.84
C LEU A 186 14.31 29.17 14.00
N LYS A 187 13.16 29.39 14.63
CA LYS A 187 12.62 30.73 14.88
C LYS A 187 13.50 31.54 15.82
N GLU A 188 14.10 30.92 16.83
CA GLU A 188 15.02 31.54 17.79
C GLU A 188 16.39 31.85 17.16
N SER A 189 16.94 30.92 16.38
CA SER A 189 18.23 31.10 15.68
C SER A 189 18.17 32.10 14.53
N MET A 190 16.97 32.38 13.99
CA MET A 190 16.76 33.40 12.97
C MET A 190 16.82 34.82 13.55
N SER A 191 17.52 35.71 12.84
CA SER A 191 17.56 37.13 13.16
C SER A 191 16.15 37.73 13.13
N ALA A 192 15.91 38.81 13.88
CA ALA A 192 14.60 39.48 13.90
C ALA A 192 14.11 39.89 12.49
N LEU A 193 15.05 40.15 11.56
CA LEU A 193 14.76 40.44 10.15
C LEU A 193 14.28 39.19 9.40
N ASP A 194 14.92 38.05 9.64
CA ASP A 194 14.56 36.78 9.01
C ASP A 194 13.23 36.26 9.55
N ARG A 195 12.98 36.45 10.85
CA ARG A 195 11.72 36.11 11.51
C ARG A 195 10.56 36.91 10.92
N LYS A 196 10.75 38.24 10.83
CA LYS A 196 9.79 39.13 10.16
C LYS A 196 9.59 38.71 8.69
N ARG A 197 10.66 38.43 7.95
CA ARG A 197 10.59 37.96 6.55
C ARG A 197 9.81 36.65 6.40
N MET A 198 9.83 35.75 7.38
CA MET A 198 9.07 34.50 7.36
C MET A 198 7.58 34.74 7.63
N GLU A 199 7.28 35.61 8.60
CA GLU A 199 5.92 36.01 9.03
C GLU A 199 5.20 36.92 8.02
N MET A 200 5.92 37.57 7.11
CA MET A 200 5.30 38.38 6.06
C MET A 200 4.46 37.51 5.12
N GLY A 201 3.24 37.97 4.83
CA GLY A 201 2.36 37.32 3.87
C GLY A 201 2.98 37.26 2.47
N GLU A 202 2.45 36.38 1.61
CA GLU A 202 2.96 36.22 0.23
C GLU A 202 2.90 37.54 -0.55
N GLU A 203 1.83 38.32 -0.38
CA GLU A 203 1.64 39.64 -1.00
C GLU A 203 2.70 40.65 -0.54
N GLU A 204 3.04 40.65 0.75
CA GLU A 204 4.02 41.58 1.33
C GLU A 204 5.45 41.22 0.90
N LYS A 205 5.77 39.92 0.83
CA LYS A 205 7.02 39.40 0.25
C LYS A 205 7.17 39.80 -1.21
N GLU A 206 6.10 39.74 -2.00
CA GLU A 206 6.11 40.14 -3.40
C GLU A 206 6.28 41.65 -3.56
N ALA A 207 5.60 42.45 -2.72
CA ALA A 207 5.76 43.90 -2.69
C ALA A 207 7.19 44.33 -2.37
N GLU A 208 7.85 43.67 -1.40
CA GLU A 208 9.26 43.91 -1.09
C GLU A 208 10.17 43.58 -2.27
N LYS A 209 9.98 42.42 -2.89
CA LYS A 209 10.76 42.02 -4.08
C LYS A 209 10.55 43.03 -5.22
N ARG A 210 9.32 43.49 -5.42
CA ARG A 210 8.99 44.52 -6.42
C ARG A 210 9.70 45.84 -6.11
N LYS A 211 9.71 46.27 -4.84
CA LYS A 211 10.42 47.47 -4.38
C LYS A 211 11.93 47.34 -4.56
N GLN A 212 12.51 46.18 -4.27
CA GLN A 212 13.94 45.90 -4.49
C GLN A 212 14.31 45.98 -5.98
N ARG A 213 13.55 45.30 -6.85
CA ARG A 213 13.73 45.36 -8.31
C ARG A 213 13.59 46.80 -8.83
N ALA A 214 12.59 47.54 -8.35
CA ALA A 214 12.42 48.94 -8.71
C ALA A 214 13.63 49.79 -8.30
N ARG A 215 14.16 49.60 -7.08
CA ARG A 215 15.38 50.29 -6.62
C ARG A 215 16.60 49.95 -7.47
N GLU A 216 16.75 48.68 -7.87
CA GLU A 216 17.85 48.26 -8.73
C GLU A 216 17.77 48.91 -10.12
N VAL A 217 16.57 48.95 -10.72
CA VAL A 217 16.35 49.65 -11.99
C VAL A 217 16.69 51.14 -11.86
N VAL A 218 16.25 51.79 -10.78
CA VAL A 218 16.60 53.20 -10.49
C VAL A 218 18.11 53.39 -10.34
N GLY A 219 18.78 52.52 -9.57
CA GLY A 219 20.25 52.57 -9.42
C GLY A 219 20.96 52.45 -10.76
N ARG A 220 20.60 51.46 -11.58
CA ARG A 220 21.16 51.29 -12.92
C ARG A 220 20.97 52.50 -13.81
N THR A 221 19.79 53.14 -13.77
CA THR A 221 19.52 54.35 -14.57
C THR A 221 20.37 55.53 -14.14
N LEU A 222 20.52 55.73 -12.82
CA LEU A 222 21.28 56.85 -12.26
C LEU A 222 22.79 56.68 -12.41
N ASP A 223 23.29 55.44 -12.52
CA ASP A 223 24.70 55.14 -12.80
C ASP A 223 25.06 55.25 -14.32
N THR A 224 24.07 55.43 -15.21
CA THR A 224 24.34 55.49 -16.67
C THR A 224 25.07 56.75 -17.17
N PRO A 225 24.85 57.96 -16.62
CA PRO A 225 25.62 59.15 -17.00
C PRO A 225 27.13 58.99 -16.74
N GLU A 226 27.54 58.29 -15.69
CA GLU A 226 28.96 58.00 -15.42
C GLU A 226 29.56 57.05 -16.45
N LYS A 227 28.86 55.94 -16.73
CA LYS A 227 29.28 54.99 -17.75
C LYS A 227 29.42 55.66 -19.12
N MET A 228 28.56 56.65 -19.39
CA MET A 228 28.67 57.48 -20.59
C MET A 228 29.93 58.34 -20.61
N ARG A 229 30.31 58.97 -19.49
CA ARG A 229 31.54 59.78 -19.43
C ARG A 229 32.78 58.95 -19.74
N GLY A 230 32.88 57.74 -19.16
CA GLY A 230 33.97 56.81 -19.48
C GLY A 230 34.03 56.45 -20.97
N LEU A 231 32.88 56.17 -21.61
CA LEU A 231 32.83 55.88 -23.05
C LEU A 231 33.17 57.10 -23.94
N VAL A 232 32.87 58.31 -23.47
CA VAL A 232 33.22 59.56 -24.17
C VAL A 232 34.71 59.87 -24.04
N GLU A 233 35.31 59.59 -22.88
CA GLU A 233 36.77 59.65 -22.65
C GLU A 233 37.52 58.64 -23.53
N ASP A 234 36.99 57.42 -23.68
CA ASP A 234 37.51 56.35 -24.56
C ASP A 234 37.30 56.64 -26.06
N GLY A 235 36.69 57.77 -26.43
CA GLY A 235 36.42 58.17 -27.82
C GLY A 235 35.24 57.45 -28.48
N LYS A 236 34.55 56.54 -27.78
CA LYS A 236 33.40 55.76 -28.27
C LYS A 236 32.07 56.51 -28.08
N LYS A 237 31.99 57.70 -28.68
CA LYS A 237 30.83 58.60 -28.53
C LYS A 237 29.52 58.03 -29.07
N ASP A 238 29.58 57.18 -30.09
CA ASP A 238 28.38 56.61 -30.70
C ASP A 238 27.74 55.53 -29.81
N GLU A 239 28.55 54.70 -29.16
CA GLU A 239 28.08 53.72 -28.16
C GLU A 239 27.46 54.42 -26.94
N ALA A 240 28.09 55.51 -26.47
CA ALA A 240 27.57 56.35 -25.40
C ALA A 240 26.17 56.92 -25.74
N ARG A 241 25.97 57.41 -26.98
CA ARG A 241 24.67 57.91 -27.45
C ARG A 241 23.60 56.82 -27.49
N ILE A 242 23.94 55.61 -27.94
CA ILE A 242 22.99 54.49 -28.01
C ILE A 242 22.54 54.09 -26.59
N LEU A 243 23.48 53.93 -25.66
CA LEU A 243 23.19 53.58 -24.27
C LEU A 243 22.30 54.67 -23.64
N TRP A 244 22.64 55.95 -23.84
CA TRP A 244 21.89 57.07 -23.30
C TRP A 244 20.51 57.26 -23.92
N ALA A 245 20.34 56.98 -25.21
CA ALA A 245 19.04 57.07 -25.86
C ALA A 245 18.01 56.15 -25.18
N SER A 246 18.44 54.94 -24.80
CA SER A 246 17.59 53.97 -24.09
C SER A 246 17.20 54.44 -22.68
N THR A 247 18.12 55.03 -21.93
CA THR A 247 17.89 55.49 -20.55
C THR A 247 17.11 56.81 -20.52
N LEU A 248 17.38 57.70 -21.47
CA LEU A 248 16.66 58.95 -21.65
C LEU A 248 15.21 58.73 -22.04
N ALA A 249 14.90 57.72 -22.87
CA ALA A 249 13.52 57.33 -23.16
C ALA A 249 12.78 56.87 -21.89
N LEU A 250 13.47 56.15 -20.99
CA LEU A 250 12.91 55.73 -19.70
C LEU A 250 12.71 56.91 -18.74
N LEU A 251 13.67 57.81 -18.63
CA LEU A 251 13.59 59.02 -17.79
C LEU A 251 12.49 59.99 -18.27
N LYS A 252 12.29 60.14 -19.59
CA LYS A 252 11.17 60.90 -20.15
C LYS A 252 9.82 60.30 -19.75
N ARG A 253 9.66 58.98 -19.85
CA ARG A 253 8.45 58.27 -19.38
C ARG A 253 8.24 58.39 -17.87
N TRP A 254 9.30 58.56 -17.08
CA TRP A 254 9.19 58.82 -15.64
C TRP A 254 8.74 60.25 -15.35
N LYS A 255 9.31 61.22 -16.09
CA LYS A 255 8.91 62.63 -16.03
C LYS A 255 7.45 62.85 -16.42
N GLU A 256 6.99 62.21 -17.49
CA GLU A 256 5.58 62.26 -17.94
C GLU A 256 4.61 61.68 -16.90
N ARG A 257 5.03 60.65 -16.16
CA ARG A 257 4.26 60.04 -15.08
C ARG A 257 4.42 60.74 -13.72
N GLY A 258 5.18 61.84 -13.66
CA GLY A 258 5.45 62.58 -12.41
C GLY A 258 6.28 61.81 -11.39
N VAL A 259 6.99 60.75 -11.79
CA VAL A 259 7.79 59.92 -10.90
C VAL A 259 9.18 60.54 -10.73
N GLY A 260 9.59 60.84 -9.49
CA GLY A 260 10.96 61.26 -9.15
C GLY A 260 11.26 62.78 -9.22
N GLY A 261 10.32 63.60 -9.70
CA GLY A 261 10.37 65.07 -9.61
C GLY A 261 11.63 65.70 -10.20
N GLU A 262 12.22 66.65 -9.48
CA GLU A 262 13.42 67.39 -9.89
C GLU A 262 14.64 66.48 -10.13
N ASN A 263 14.79 65.39 -9.38
CA ASN A 263 15.92 64.46 -9.52
C ASN A 263 16.00 63.78 -10.90
N VAL A 264 14.85 63.58 -11.56
CA VAL A 264 14.80 63.03 -12.92
C VAL A 264 15.29 64.08 -13.92
N GLN A 265 14.96 65.35 -13.70
CA GLN A 265 15.43 66.45 -14.53
C GLN A 265 16.94 66.65 -14.38
N ASP A 266 17.44 66.63 -13.14
CA ASP A 266 18.87 66.73 -12.85
C ASP A 266 19.65 65.59 -13.51
N CYS A 267 19.14 64.35 -13.50
CA CYS A 267 19.77 63.21 -14.19
C CYS A 267 19.78 63.36 -15.72
N ILE A 268 18.71 63.91 -16.31
CA ILE A 268 18.66 64.19 -17.75
C ILE A 268 19.69 65.24 -18.14
N ASP A 269 19.82 66.30 -17.35
CA ASP A 269 20.74 67.38 -17.64
C ASP A 269 22.20 66.97 -17.38
N ASP A 270 22.43 66.12 -16.37
CA ASP A 270 23.72 65.49 -16.12
C ASP A 270 24.16 64.55 -17.25
N GLY A 271 23.25 63.76 -17.81
CA GLY A 271 23.56 62.92 -18.98
C GLY A 271 23.79 63.71 -20.27
N LYS A 272 23.13 64.87 -20.45
CA LYS A 272 23.47 65.79 -21.56
C LYS A 272 24.86 66.40 -21.39
N ALA A 273 25.24 66.74 -20.15
CA ALA A 273 26.59 67.23 -19.84
C ALA A 273 27.64 66.13 -20.07
N ALA A 274 27.34 64.89 -19.70
CA ALA A 274 28.19 63.73 -19.98
C ALA A 274 28.44 63.52 -21.49
N LEU A 275 27.42 63.70 -22.35
CA LEU A 275 27.59 63.65 -23.81
C LEU A 275 28.47 64.76 -24.39
N ARG A 276 28.55 65.91 -23.70
CA ARG A 276 29.45 67.02 -24.07
C ARG A 276 30.87 66.82 -23.56
N GLY A 277 31.12 65.82 -22.72
CA GLY A 277 32.41 65.56 -22.08
C GLY A 277 32.70 66.48 -20.90
N GLU A 278 31.66 67.08 -20.30
CA GLU A 278 31.80 67.91 -19.10
C GLU A 278 31.98 67.05 -17.85
N THR A 279 32.57 67.60 -16.78
CA THR A 279 32.74 66.90 -15.49
C THR A 279 31.41 66.76 -14.74
N PRO A 280 31.28 65.81 -13.79
CA PRO A 280 30.07 65.64 -13.00
C PRO A 280 29.67 66.94 -12.26
N SER A 281 28.40 67.34 -12.37
CA SER A 281 27.86 68.50 -11.64
C SER A 281 27.67 68.16 -10.15
N ASP A 282 27.59 69.16 -9.25
CA ASP A 282 27.26 68.96 -7.83
C ASP A 282 25.93 68.21 -7.62
N LYS A 283 24.99 68.36 -8.58
CA LYS A 283 23.70 67.65 -8.61
C LYS A 283 23.76 66.26 -9.26
N SER A 284 24.93 65.83 -9.73
CA SER A 284 25.11 64.51 -10.33
C SER A 284 24.91 63.42 -9.29
N TRP A 285 24.35 62.29 -9.73
CA TRP A 285 24.08 61.14 -8.85
C TRP A 285 25.33 60.66 -8.11
N VAL A 286 26.50 60.78 -8.71
CA VAL A 286 27.81 60.41 -8.16
C VAL A 286 28.12 61.16 -6.87
N ASN A 287 27.99 62.48 -6.93
CA ASN A 287 28.30 63.38 -5.82
C ASN A 287 27.25 63.26 -4.73
N VAL A 288 25.97 63.12 -5.12
CA VAL A 288 24.86 62.88 -4.20
C VAL A 288 24.98 61.53 -3.49
N LYS A 289 25.41 60.48 -4.20
CA LYS A 289 25.66 59.14 -3.65
C LYS A 289 26.85 59.15 -2.70
N ALA A 290 27.96 59.78 -3.10
CA ALA A 290 29.16 59.93 -2.27
C ALA A 290 28.88 60.68 -0.96
N ALA A 291 28.14 61.80 -1.03
CA ALA A 291 27.72 62.58 0.14
C ALA A 291 26.81 61.79 1.08
N ARG A 292 25.94 60.91 0.55
CA ARG A 292 25.04 60.05 1.34
C ARG A 292 25.74 58.86 1.99
N THR A 293 26.85 58.39 1.44
CA THR A 293 27.65 57.29 2.03
C THR A 293 28.63 57.75 3.11
N GLN A 294 28.91 59.06 3.21
CA GLN A 294 29.83 59.64 4.21
C GLN A 294 29.12 60.20 5.45
N SER A 295 27.78 60.27 5.43
CA SER A 295 26.95 60.67 6.57
C SER A 295 26.26 59.46 7.19
#